data_AF-A0A371DAR3-F1
#
_entry.id   AF-A0A371DAR3-F1
#
_cell.length_a   1.000
_cell.length_b   1.000
_cell.length_c   1.000
_cell.angle_alpha   90.00
_cell.angle_beta   90.00
_cell.angle_gamma   90.00
#
_symmetry.space_group_name_H-M   'P 1'
#
loop_
_entity.id
_entity.type
_entity.pdbx_description
1 polymer ?
#
loop_
_entity_poly.entity_id
_entity_poly.type
_entity_poly.pdbx_seq_one_letter_code
_entity_poly.pdbx_strand_id
1 'polypeptide(L)'
;APLPMPYRGARTAPMLDPGDPLTVVRFFNDLDRMFRRSRIDDDTERLDYTLSYIPNELWRQWQALALLPESSTYDGFKRLVLGLYPEVDAQPFVSFERYEQLVAYGVQRQFTSLESYSAFYRDYYPLTASLVARADLTVRAASGNLLSMLGPEVHAAVKSRLSVRYPDHHRLNPWPLADVNAAIVWTLLRPPEQHPPSPLPSPAALIRTVGPSLSFVAPTTPSPPITASADPPPSPLLLASVINSHTPVPSPPPAHPVTSRHCPAPVPPPSVPSHPSPAADLATHVPDVTHVSGCHYCGKPDCWIRDCPEAQHDVATGLCRRRLDGRLVLSDGRFVPRSLPGSCMRDRV
;
A
#
# COMPACT_ATOMS: atom_id res chain seq x y z
N ALA A 1 -15.41 30.48 -10.75
CA ALA A 1 -14.29 30.56 -11.71
C ALA A 1 -13.44 29.30 -11.59
N PRO A 2 -12.83 28.79 -12.69
CA PRO A 2 -11.87 27.70 -12.60
C PRO A 2 -10.68 28.11 -11.73
N LEU A 3 -10.11 27.15 -10.98
CA LEU A 3 -8.90 27.39 -10.20
C LEU A 3 -7.68 27.26 -11.12
N PRO A 4 -6.68 28.15 -11.05
CA PRO A 4 -5.48 28.00 -11.87
C PRO A 4 -4.63 26.83 -11.39
N MET A 5 -3.88 26.24 -12.32
CA MET A 5 -2.87 25.23 -11.99
C MET A 5 -1.77 25.84 -11.09
N PRO A 6 -1.30 25.11 -10.05
CA PRO A 6 -0.22 25.60 -9.19
C PRO A 6 1.06 25.87 -9.98
N TYR A 7 1.86 26.86 -9.59
CA TYR A 7 3.20 26.98 -10.17
C TYR A 7 4.10 25.79 -9.77
N ARG A 8 5.04 25.42 -10.64
CA ARG A 8 6.05 24.40 -10.33
C ARG A 8 6.76 24.75 -9.01
N GLY A 9 6.83 23.80 -8.08
CA GLY A 9 7.46 23.98 -6.77
C GLY A 9 6.60 24.70 -5.73
N ALA A 10 5.37 25.11 -6.06
CA ALA A 10 4.43 25.62 -5.07
C ALA A 10 4.04 24.51 -4.06
N ARG A 11 3.69 24.89 -2.84
CA ARG A 11 3.26 23.94 -1.79
C ARG A 11 2.06 23.07 -2.19
N THR A 12 1.22 23.56 -3.09
CA THR A 12 0.02 22.87 -3.59
C THR A 12 0.27 22.16 -4.92
N ALA A 13 1.48 22.20 -5.47
CA ALA A 13 1.81 21.49 -6.70
C ALA A 13 1.89 19.98 -6.44
N PRO A 14 1.53 19.14 -7.43
CA PRO A 14 1.75 17.69 -7.36
C PRO A 14 3.24 17.42 -7.16
N MET A 15 3.55 16.47 -6.27
CA MET A 15 4.92 16.05 -6.01
C MET A 15 5.09 14.59 -6.38
N LEU A 16 6.21 14.31 -7.02
CA LEU A 16 6.66 12.97 -7.36
C LEU A 16 7.99 12.72 -6.66
N ASP A 17 8.08 11.65 -5.88
CA ASP A 17 9.33 11.24 -5.26
C ASP A 17 10.01 10.21 -6.18
N PRO A 18 11.16 10.52 -6.79
CA PRO A 18 11.86 9.57 -7.66
C PRO A 18 12.37 8.33 -6.89
N GLY A 19 12.46 8.39 -5.55
CA GLY A 19 12.86 7.27 -4.70
C GLY A 19 11.71 6.32 -4.32
N ASP A 20 10.45 6.68 -4.56
CA ASP A 20 9.29 5.85 -4.25
C ASP A 20 8.36 5.70 -5.48
N PRO A 21 8.45 4.56 -6.21
CA PRO A 21 7.61 4.25 -7.36
C PRO A 21 6.10 4.38 -7.08
N LEU A 22 5.66 4.14 -5.83
CA LEU A 22 4.25 4.22 -5.46
C LEU A 22 3.70 5.65 -5.45
N THR A 23 4.58 6.66 -5.46
CA THR A 23 4.17 8.07 -5.56
C THR A 23 3.68 8.44 -6.96
N VAL A 24 4.03 7.67 -8.01
CA VAL A 24 3.64 7.93 -9.40
C VAL A 24 2.11 7.90 -9.56
N VAL A 25 1.43 6.92 -8.96
CA VAL A 25 -0.04 6.82 -9.00
C VAL A 25 -0.69 8.02 -8.32
N ARG A 26 -0.17 8.41 -7.15
CA ARG A 26 -0.69 9.54 -6.39
C ARG A 26 -0.50 10.85 -7.15
N PHE A 27 0.65 11.04 -7.77
CA PHE A 27 0.96 12.19 -8.62
C PHE A 27 -0.06 12.35 -9.75
N PHE A 28 -0.36 11.28 -10.49
CA PHE A 28 -1.38 11.34 -11.55
C PHE A 28 -2.79 11.58 -11.00
N ASN A 29 -3.16 10.98 -9.86
CA ASN A 29 -4.46 11.23 -9.22
C ASN A 29 -4.62 12.70 -8.79
N ASP A 30 -3.53 13.32 -8.31
CA ASP A 30 -3.51 14.73 -7.95
C ASP A 30 -3.65 15.61 -9.20
N LEU A 31 -2.96 15.29 -10.28
CA LEU A 31 -3.12 15.96 -11.58
C LEU A 31 -4.55 15.84 -12.12
N ASP A 32 -5.14 14.65 -12.14
CA ASP A 32 -6.53 14.40 -12.57
C ASP A 32 -7.53 15.26 -11.79
N ARG A 33 -7.28 15.44 -10.48
CA ARG A 33 -8.10 16.31 -9.63
C ARG A 33 -7.89 17.79 -9.97
N MET A 34 -6.66 18.20 -10.26
CA MET A 34 -6.34 19.58 -10.61
C MET A 34 -6.91 19.94 -11.99
N PHE A 35 -6.71 19.12 -13.01
CA PHE A 35 -7.28 19.34 -14.34
C PHE A 35 -8.81 19.49 -14.30
N ARG A 36 -9.51 18.63 -13.55
CA ARG A 36 -10.96 18.77 -13.36
C ARG A 36 -11.38 20.09 -12.70
N ARG A 37 -10.59 20.61 -11.76
CA ARG A 37 -10.88 21.88 -11.06
C ARG A 37 -10.55 23.10 -11.91
N SER A 38 -9.49 22.99 -12.71
CA SER A 38 -9.03 24.01 -13.65
C SER A 38 -9.83 24.01 -14.95
N ARG A 39 -10.62 22.95 -15.21
CA ARG A 39 -11.34 22.71 -16.46
C ARG A 39 -10.41 22.62 -17.67
N ILE A 40 -9.27 21.96 -17.47
CA ILE A 40 -8.30 21.67 -18.52
C ILE A 40 -8.67 20.31 -19.10
N ASP A 41 -9.20 20.30 -20.32
CA ASP A 41 -9.60 19.09 -21.04
C ASP A 41 -8.74 18.81 -22.27
N ASP A 42 -7.89 19.77 -22.67
CA ASP A 42 -6.95 19.59 -23.77
C ASP A 42 -5.79 18.67 -23.35
N ASP A 43 -5.60 17.60 -24.12
CA ASP A 43 -4.56 16.60 -23.82
C ASP A 43 -3.16 17.20 -23.90
N THR A 44 -2.89 18.09 -24.87
CA THR A 44 -1.56 18.69 -25.02
C THR A 44 -1.23 19.57 -23.82
N GLU A 45 -2.19 20.37 -23.35
CA GLU A 45 -2.05 21.18 -22.14
C GLU A 45 -1.85 20.29 -20.89
N ARG A 46 -2.56 19.17 -20.78
CA ARG A 46 -2.37 18.20 -19.68
C ARG A 46 -0.97 17.59 -19.69
N LEU A 47 -0.45 17.21 -20.86
CA LEU A 47 0.91 16.68 -21.00
C LEU A 47 1.95 17.74 -20.60
N ASP A 48 1.80 18.97 -21.08
CA ASP A 48 2.71 20.07 -20.75
C ASP A 48 2.75 20.34 -19.24
N TYR A 49 1.59 20.40 -18.59
CA TYR A 49 1.53 20.53 -17.14
C TYR A 49 2.17 19.33 -16.44
N THR A 50 1.88 18.12 -16.89
CA THR A 50 2.48 16.90 -16.31
C THR A 50 3.99 16.99 -16.36
N LEU A 51 4.57 17.30 -17.52
CA LEU A 51 6.02 17.46 -17.70
C LEU A 51 6.60 18.59 -16.85
N SER A 52 5.85 19.66 -16.61
CA SER A 52 6.30 20.80 -15.80
C SER A 52 6.52 20.46 -14.32
N TYR A 53 5.76 19.52 -13.74
CA TYR A 53 5.84 19.19 -12.31
C TYR A 53 6.86 18.12 -11.97
N ILE A 54 7.39 17.41 -12.97
CA ILE A 54 8.30 16.28 -12.75
C ILE A 54 9.70 16.79 -12.33
N PRO A 55 10.39 16.06 -11.45
CA PRO A 55 11.80 16.30 -11.15
C PRO A 55 12.69 16.12 -12.40
N ASN A 56 13.79 16.87 -12.47
CA ASN A 56 14.63 16.93 -13.68
C ASN A 56 15.22 15.55 -14.06
N GLU A 57 15.43 14.68 -13.07
CA GLU A 57 15.93 13.33 -13.19
C GLU A 57 15.02 12.44 -14.03
N LEU A 58 13.70 12.60 -13.88
CA LEU A 58 12.68 11.82 -14.60
C LEU A 58 12.18 12.54 -15.86
N TRP A 59 12.34 13.86 -15.93
CA TRP A 59 11.82 14.68 -17.02
C TRP A 59 12.28 14.18 -18.40
N ARG A 60 13.56 13.83 -18.58
CA ARG A 60 14.05 13.35 -19.89
C ARG A 60 13.39 12.04 -20.32
N GLN A 61 13.16 11.12 -19.39
CA GLN A 61 12.54 9.83 -19.69
C GLN A 61 11.08 10.03 -20.09
N TRP A 62 10.35 10.84 -19.32
CA TRP A 62 8.94 11.12 -19.55
C TRP A 62 8.74 11.98 -20.81
N GLN A 63 9.65 12.90 -21.10
CA GLN A 63 9.61 13.66 -22.36
C GLN A 63 9.77 12.74 -23.57
N ALA A 64 10.67 11.76 -23.52
CA ALA A 64 10.82 10.79 -24.61
C ALA A 64 9.53 9.98 -24.83
N LEU A 65 8.84 9.59 -23.74
CA LEU A 65 7.54 8.92 -23.83
C LEU A 65 6.45 9.80 -24.42
N ALA A 66 6.45 11.11 -24.13
CA ALA A 66 5.48 12.08 -24.65
C ALA A 66 5.62 12.34 -26.17
N LEU A 67 6.73 11.91 -26.78
CA LEU A 67 6.95 11.99 -28.23
C LEU A 67 6.47 10.73 -28.98
N LEU A 68 6.06 9.69 -28.25
CA LEU A 68 5.58 8.45 -28.85
C LEU A 68 4.15 8.62 -29.39
N PRO A 69 3.79 8.00 -30.51
CA PRO A 69 2.43 8.10 -31.06
C PRO A 69 1.35 7.56 -30.10
N GLU A 70 1.70 6.58 -29.26
CA GLU A 70 0.82 6.00 -28.23
C GLU A 70 0.51 6.98 -27.08
N SER A 71 1.24 8.10 -26.99
CA SER A 71 1.08 9.15 -25.99
C SER A 71 0.27 10.37 -26.49
N SER A 72 -0.37 10.26 -27.65
CA SER A 72 -1.20 11.33 -28.25
C SER A 72 -2.35 11.83 -27.35
N THR A 73 -2.72 11.06 -26.33
CA THR A 73 -3.69 11.43 -25.29
C THR A 73 -3.04 11.37 -23.92
N TYR A 74 -3.55 12.15 -22.97
CA TYR A 74 -3.09 12.12 -21.58
C TYR A 74 -3.18 10.72 -20.96
N ASP A 75 -4.28 10.00 -21.22
CA ASP A 75 -4.46 8.64 -20.72
C ASP A 75 -3.50 7.63 -21.39
N GLY A 76 -3.16 7.84 -22.68
CA GLY A 76 -2.13 7.10 -23.39
C GLY A 76 -0.76 7.27 -22.76
N PHE A 77 -0.37 8.52 -22.54
CA PHE A 77 0.87 8.89 -21.87
C PHE A 77 0.93 8.31 -20.44
N LYS A 78 -0.13 8.51 -19.64
CA LYS A 78 -0.25 7.99 -18.27
C LYS A 78 -0.06 6.48 -18.22
N ARG A 79 -0.63 5.74 -19.17
CA ARG A 79 -0.43 4.27 -19.28
C ARG A 79 1.02 3.90 -19.54
N LEU A 80 1.68 4.56 -20.49
CA LEU A 80 3.09 4.30 -20.80
C LEU A 80 3.99 4.57 -19.60
N VAL A 81 3.75 5.69 -18.90
CA VAL A 81 4.51 6.03 -17.70
C VAL A 81 4.29 5.00 -16.60
N LEU A 82 3.05 4.62 -16.30
CA LEU A 82 2.76 3.61 -15.28
C LEU A 82 3.41 2.25 -15.64
N GLY A 83 3.50 1.92 -16.93
CA GLY A 83 4.22 0.73 -17.40
C GLY A 83 5.73 0.73 -17.15
N LEU A 84 6.36 1.90 -16.90
CA LEU A 84 7.76 1.97 -16.46
C LEU A 84 7.95 1.53 -15.01
N TYR A 85 6.87 1.49 -14.22
CA TYR A 85 6.89 1.16 -12.81
C TYR A 85 6.09 -0.13 -12.58
N PRO A 86 6.58 -1.29 -13.03
CA PRO A 86 5.88 -2.55 -12.82
C PRO A 86 5.73 -2.86 -11.33
N GLU A 87 6.48 -2.23 -10.41
CA GLU A 87 6.29 -2.38 -8.96
C GLU A 87 5.00 -1.71 -8.44
N VAL A 88 4.42 -0.80 -9.22
CA VAL A 88 3.13 -0.16 -8.94
C VAL A 88 1.98 -1.11 -9.29
N ASP A 89 2.10 -1.84 -10.40
CA ASP A 89 1.14 -2.83 -10.88
C ASP A 89 1.36 -4.22 -10.29
N ALA A 90 2.60 -4.54 -9.90
CA ALA A 90 2.86 -5.54 -8.89
C ALA A 90 2.11 -5.02 -7.68
N GLN A 91 0.95 -5.59 -7.40
CA GLN A 91 0.20 -5.27 -6.21
C GLN A 91 0.69 -6.25 -5.13
N PRO A 92 1.86 -6.06 -4.47
CA PRO A 92 2.15 -6.86 -3.30
C PRO A 92 1.08 -6.61 -2.23
N PHE A 93 0.35 -5.48 -2.27
CA PHE A 93 -0.80 -5.20 -1.40
C PHE A 93 -2.10 -5.95 -1.78
N VAL A 94 -2.17 -6.60 -2.95
CA VAL A 94 -3.33 -7.40 -3.43
C VAL A 94 -2.91 -8.82 -3.83
N SER A 95 -1.75 -9.29 -3.38
CA SER A 95 -1.35 -10.67 -3.63
C SER A 95 -2.06 -11.61 -2.64
N PHE A 96 -2.45 -12.79 -3.14
CA PHE A 96 -2.99 -13.84 -2.28
C PHE A 96 -1.95 -14.27 -1.22
N GLU A 97 -0.66 -14.25 -1.57
CA GLU A 97 0.44 -14.51 -0.64
C GLU A 97 0.44 -13.53 0.55
N ARG A 98 0.31 -12.23 0.31
CA ARG A 98 0.23 -11.24 1.42
C ARG A 98 -1.01 -11.47 2.27
N TYR A 99 -2.11 -11.92 1.66
CA TYR A 99 -3.32 -12.28 2.40
C TYR A 99 -3.05 -13.46 3.35
N GLU A 100 -2.39 -14.52 2.87
CA GLU A 100 -2.00 -15.66 3.70
C GLU A 100 -1.05 -15.24 4.83
N GLN A 101 -0.08 -14.36 4.55
CA GLN A 101 0.82 -13.81 5.58
C GLN A 101 0.06 -13.03 6.66
N LEU A 102 -0.92 -12.19 6.27
CA LEU A 102 -1.76 -11.46 7.22
C LEU A 102 -2.67 -12.39 8.03
N VAL A 103 -3.22 -13.44 7.41
CA VAL A 103 -4.02 -14.46 8.11
C VAL A 103 -3.16 -15.20 9.13
N ALA A 104 -1.98 -15.67 8.75
CA ALA A 104 -1.04 -16.35 9.64
C ALA A 104 -0.63 -15.44 10.82
N TYR A 105 -0.32 -14.18 10.54
CA TYR A 105 -0.01 -13.17 11.55
C TYR A 105 -1.17 -12.94 12.52
N GLY A 106 -2.39 -12.81 12.01
CA GLY A 106 -3.59 -12.59 12.82
C GLY A 106 -3.90 -13.77 13.74
N VAL A 107 -3.80 -15.00 13.22
CA VAL A 107 -4.04 -16.23 14.00
C VAL A 107 -3.05 -16.36 15.15
N GLN A 108 -1.78 -16.00 14.92
CA GLN A 108 -0.75 -16.06 15.96
C GLN A 108 -0.96 -15.01 17.06
N ARG A 109 -1.46 -13.81 16.72
CA ARG A 109 -1.53 -12.67 17.64
C ARG A 109 -2.77 -12.65 18.53
N GLN A 110 -3.88 -13.24 18.06
CA GLN A 110 -5.17 -13.30 18.78
C GLN A 110 -5.62 -11.95 19.37
N PHE A 111 -6.19 -11.07 18.54
CA PHE A 111 -6.45 -9.68 18.93
C PHE A 111 -7.35 -9.54 20.18
N THR A 112 -6.80 -8.94 21.25
CA THR A 112 -7.49 -8.63 22.52
C THR A 112 -7.69 -7.13 22.76
N SER A 113 -7.12 -6.28 21.91
CA SER A 113 -7.20 -4.82 22.01
C SER A 113 -7.71 -4.21 20.71
N LEU A 114 -8.52 -3.16 20.83
CA LEU A 114 -9.02 -2.40 19.68
C LEU A 114 -7.87 -1.77 18.89
N GLU A 115 -6.82 -1.29 19.55
CA GLU A 115 -5.70 -0.62 18.88
C GLU A 115 -4.97 -1.58 17.94
N SER A 116 -4.59 -2.76 18.47
CA SER A 116 -3.88 -3.78 17.69
C SER A 116 -4.73 -4.35 16.57
N TYR A 117 -6.02 -4.58 16.83
CA TYR A 117 -6.99 -5.01 15.82
C TYR A 117 -7.16 -3.95 14.72
N SER A 118 -7.32 -2.68 15.08
CA SER A 118 -7.55 -1.60 14.12
C SER A 118 -6.34 -1.36 13.22
N ALA A 119 -5.12 -1.48 13.75
CA ALA A 119 -3.90 -1.38 12.97
C ALA A 119 -3.84 -2.51 11.92
N PHE A 120 -4.09 -3.75 12.34
CA PHE A 120 -4.17 -4.90 11.44
C PHE A 120 -5.28 -4.75 10.39
N TYR A 121 -6.48 -4.31 10.79
CA TYR A 121 -7.64 -4.26 9.92
C TYR A 121 -7.47 -3.26 8.75
N ARG A 122 -6.66 -2.20 8.94
CA ARG A 122 -6.32 -1.25 7.86
C ARG A 122 -5.59 -1.90 6.69
N ASP A 123 -4.77 -2.91 6.96
CA ASP A 123 -4.06 -3.68 5.93
C ASP A 123 -4.94 -4.82 5.39
N TYR A 124 -5.67 -5.48 6.28
CA TYR A 124 -6.49 -6.66 5.93
C TYR A 124 -7.71 -6.32 5.07
N TYR A 125 -8.45 -5.25 5.37
CA TYR A 125 -9.72 -4.97 4.70
C TYR A 125 -9.58 -4.60 3.22
N PRO A 126 -8.70 -3.66 2.81
CA PRO A 126 -8.55 -3.32 1.39
C PRO A 126 -8.10 -4.52 0.56
N LEU A 127 -7.15 -5.30 1.08
CA LEU A 127 -6.66 -6.54 0.46
C LEU A 127 -7.79 -7.55 0.29
N THR A 128 -8.53 -7.86 1.34
CA THR A 128 -9.65 -8.83 1.24
C THR A 128 -10.77 -8.34 0.33
N ALA A 129 -11.14 -7.06 0.38
CA ALA A 129 -12.16 -6.49 -0.50
C ALA A 129 -11.76 -6.60 -1.98
N SER A 130 -10.50 -6.33 -2.31
CA SER A 130 -9.99 -6.45 -3.68
C SER A 130 -9.92 -7.90 -4.18
N LEU A 131 -9.50 -8.86 -3.33
CA LEU A 131 -9.51 -10.29 -3.67
C LEU A 131 -10.94 -10.83 -3.85
N VAL A 132 -11.89 -10.36 -3.05
CA VAL A 132 -13.32 -10.70 -3.21
C VAL A 132 -13.88 -10.14 -4.51
N ALA A 133 -13.54 -8.89 -4.86
CA ALA A 133 -13.99 -8.25 -6.10
C ALA A 133 -13.49 -8.98 -7.36
N ARG A 134 -12.30 -9.60 -7.28
CA ARG A 134 -11.70 -10.43 -8.35
C ARG A 134 -12.14 -11.89 -8.34
N ALA A 135 -12.98 -12.29 -7.39
CA ALA A 135 -13.37 -13.69 -7.14
C ALA A 135 -12.22 -14.65 -6.75
N ASP A 136 -11.07 -14.11 -6.34
CA ASP A 136 -9.95 -14.90 -5.80
C ASP A 136 -10.20 -15.34 -4.35
N LEU A 137 -11.09 -14.64 -3.64
CA LEU A 137 -11.49 -14.95 -2.26
C LEU A 137 -13.02 -14.88 -2.10
N THR A 138 -13.61 -15.82 -1.38
CA THR A 138 -15.06 -15.77 -1.10
C THR A 138 -15.35 -14.95 0.16
N VAL A 139 -16.52 -14.30 0.22
CA VAL A 139 -16.98 -13.56 1.42
C VAL A 139 -17.02 -14.47 2.67
N ARG A 140 -17.37 -15.75 2.47
CA ARG A 140 -17.35 -16.75 3.55
C ARG A 140 -15.93 -17.00 4.06
N ALA A 141 -14.96 -17.18 3.17
CA ALA A 141 -13.57 -17.40 3.55
C ALA A 141 -12.98 -16.17 4.24
N ALA A 142 -13.21 -14.96 3.71
CA ALA A 142 -12.77 -13.71 4.32
C ALA A 142 -13.30 -13.57 5.77
N SER A 143 -14.61 -13.73 5.95
CA SER A 143 -15.24 -13.55 7.26
C SER A 143 -14.88 -14.68 8.24
N GLY A 144 -14.78 -15.91 7.75
CA GLY A 144 -14.33 -17.06 8.54
C GLY A 144 -12.88 -16.90 9.03
N ASN A 145 -12.00 -16.43 8.16
CA ASN A 145 -10.60 -16.18 8.51
C ASN A 145 -10.47 -15.01 9.49
N LEU A 146 -11.24 -13.92 9.32
CA LEU A 146 -11.22 -12.84 10.31
C LEU A 146 -11.68 -13.32 11.71
N LEU A 147 -12.68 -14.18 11.77
CA LEU A 147 -13.16 -14.78 13.02
C LEU A 147 -12.14 -15.74 13.65
N SER A 148 -11.40 -16.51 12.84
CA SER A 148 -10.39 -17.45 13.35
C SER A 148 -9.16 -16.78 13.95
N MET A 149 -8.91 -15.50 13.60
CA MET A 149 -7.85 -14.68 14.18
C MET A 149 -8.17 -14.10 15.57
N LEU A 150 -9.39 -14.32 16.07
CA LEU A 150 -9.81 -13.83 17.38
C LEU A 150 -9.49 -14.86 18.47
N GLY A 151 -9.12 -14.39 19.66
CA GLY A 151 -9.05 -15.25 20.85
C GLY A 151 -10.42 -15.85 21.21
N PRO A 152 -10.47 -16.99 21.92
CA PRO A 152 -11.71 -17.74 22.17
C PRO A 152 -12.80 -16.91 22.86
N GLU A 153 -12.42 -16.10 23.84
CA GLU A 153 -13.32 -15.20 24.58
C GLU A 153 -13.94 -14.13 23.67
N VAL A 154 -13.10 -13.42 22.92
CA VAL A 154 -13.53 -12.36 21.99
C VAL A 154 -14.41 -12.97 20.90
N HIS A 155 -14.03 -14.13 20.37
CA HIS A 155 -14.78 -14.84 19.35
C HIS A 155 -16.18 -15.25 19.83
N ALA A 156 -16.31 -15.79 21.06
CA ALA A 156 -17.61 -16.13 21.64
C ALA A 156 -18.50 -14.89 21.83
N ALA A 157 -17.92 -13.80 22.34
CA ALA A 157 -18.63 -12.53 22.51
C ALA A 157 -19.07 -11.92 21.17
N VAL A 158 -18.24 -11.98 20.13
CA VAL A 158 -18.57 -11.54 18.77
C VAL A 158 -19.74 -12.35 18.19
N LYS A 159 -19.70 -13.68 18.30
CA LYS A 159 -20.82 -14.54 17.84
C LYS A 159 -22.11 -14.27 18.58
N SER A 160 -22.05 -14.07 19.90
CA SER A 160 -23.20 -13.67 20.70
C SER A 160 -23.76 -12.33 20.22
N ARG A 161 -22.90 -11.32 20.01
CA ARG A 161 -23.30 -10.00 19.51
C ARG A 161 -23.95 -10.05 18.13
N LEU A 162 -23.39 -10.83 17.21
CA LEU A 162 -23.96 -11.02 15.87
C LEU A 162 -25.35 -11.66 15.93
N SER A 163 -25.52 -12.69 16.77
CA SER A 163 -26.80 -13.38 16.95
C SER A 163 -27.88 -12.46 17.54
N VAL A 164 -27.51 -11.58 18.48
CA VAL A 164 -28.43 -10.58 19.05
C VAL A 164 -28.81 -9.51 18.03
N ARG A 165 -27.87 -9.08 17.19
CA ARG A 165 -28.11 -8.01 16.20
C ARG A 165 -28.93 -8.50 15.00
N TYR A 166 -28.79 -9.78 14.65
CA TYR A 166 -29.39 -10.38 13.48
C TYR A 166 -30.09 -11.70 13.88
N PRO A 167 -31.25 -11.63 14.58
CA PRO A 167 -31.93 -12.81 15.11
C PRO A 167 -32.39 -13.78 14.01
N ASP A 168 -32.75 -13.26 12.83
CA ASP A 168 -33.24 -14.05 11.70
C ASP A 168 -32.13 -14.55 10.76
N HIS A 169 -30.84 -14.37 11.13
CA HIS A 169 -29.73 -14.80 10.28
C HIS A 169 -29.57 -16.33 10.30
N HIS A 170 -29.60 -16.93 9.11
CA HIS A 170 -29.48 -18.38 8.98
C HIS A 170 -28.06 -18.86 9.34
N ARG A 171 -27.95 -19.92 10.17
CA ARG A 171 -26.67 -20.43 10.69
C ARG A 171 -25.63 -20.81 9.64
N LEU A 172 -26.07 -21.22 8.45
CA LEU A 172 -25.19 -21.61 7.34
C LEU A 172 -24.74 -20.43 6.46
N ASN A 173 -25.36 -19.27 6.63
CA ASN A 173 -25.02 -18.09 5.84
C ASN A 173 -23.79 -17.41 6.46
N PRO A 174 -22.78 -17.07 5.65
CA PRO A 174 -21.65 -16.29 6.16
C PRO A 174 -22.14 -14.91 6.58
N TRP A 175 -21.58 -14.41 7.67
CA TRP A 175 -21.74 -13.02 8.07
C TRP A 175 -20.99 -12.13 7.07
N PRO A 176 -21.55 -10.98 6.64
CA PRO A 176 -20.79 -9.99 5.88
C PRO A 176 -19.59 -9.50 6.68
N LEU A 177 -18.46 -9.28 5.99
CA LEU A 177 -17.21 -8.87 6.64
C LEU A 177 -17.35 -7.57 7.45
N ALA A 178 -18.20 -6.65 6.98
CA ALA A 178 -18.50 -5.39 7.66
C ALA A 178 -19.22 -5.61 8.99
N ASP A 179 -20.16 -6.56 9.05
CA ASP A 179 -20.90 -6.89 10.28
C ASP A 179 -20.01 -7.58 11.30
N VAL A 180 -19.13 -8.48 10.83
CA VAL A 180 -18.11 -9.11 11.67
C VAL A 180 -17.19 -8.06 12.29
N ASN A 181 -16.65 -7.15 11.48
CA ASN A 181 -15.83 -6.05 11.98
C ASN A 181 -16.57 -5.18 13.00
N ALA A 182 -17.81 -4.79 12.72
CA ALA A 182 -18.61 -3.99 13.65
C ALA A 182 -18.83 -4.72 15.00
N ALA A 183 -19.05 -6.03 14.98
CA ALA A 183 -19.19 -6.84 16.18
C ALA A 183 -17.85 -6.99 16.95
N ILE A 184 -16.72 -7.13 16.24
CA ILE A 184 -15.38 -7.16 16.86
C ILE A 184 -15.09 -5.83 17.56
N VAL A 185 -15.27 -4.71 16.86
CA VAL A 185 -15.06 -3.37 17.42
C VAL A 185 -15.91 -3.16 18.67
N TRP A 186 -17.19 -3.55 18.63
CA TRP A 186 -18.08 -3.47 19.79
C TRP A 186 -17.57 -4.29 20.98
N THR A 187 -17.13 -5.52 20.72
CA THR A 187 -16.60 -6.43 21.76
C THR A 187 -15.31 -5.89 22.38
N LEU A 188 -14.39 -5.37 21.56
CA LEU A 188 -13.09 -4.85 22.01
C LEU A 188 -13.19 -3.47 22.68
N LEU A 189 -14.24 -2.70 22.39
CA LEU A 189 -14.56 -1.44 23.08
C LEU A 189 -15.16 -1.66 24.47
N ARG A 190 -15.67 -2.86 24.76
CA ARG A 190 -16.31 -3.13 26.05
C ARG A 190 -15.26 -2.96 27.15
N PRO A 191 -15.50 -2.10 28.16
CA PRO A 191 -14.74 -2.19 29.40
C PRO A 191 -14.87 -3.62 29.95
N PRO A 192 -13.88 -4.17 30.66
CA PRO A 192 -14.05 -5.45 31.33
C PRO A 192 -15.24 -5.31 32.28
N GLU A 193 -16.41 -5.80 31.87
CA GLU A 193 -17.55 -5.87 32.75
C GLU A 193 -17.15 -6.81 33.89
N GLN A 194 -17.09 -6.22 35.09
CA GLN A 194 -17.18 -6.91 36.36
C GLN A 194 -18.22 -8.00 36.18
N HIS A 195 -17.77 -9.25 36.09
CA HIS A 195 -18.68 -10.39 36.02
C HIS A 195 -19.66 -10.25 37.19
N PRO A 196 -20.99 -10.22 36.96
CA PRO A 196 -21.88 -10.63 38.03
C PRO A 196 -21.42 -12.04 38.45
N PRO A 197 -21.23 -12.31 39.75
CA PRO A 197 -20.72 -13.59 40.20
C PRO A 197 -21.60 -14.69 39.60
N SER A 198 -20.96 -15.68 38.96
CA SER A 198 -21.65 -16.89 38.53
C SER A 198 -22.59 -17.35 39.65
N PRO A 199 -23.86 -17.68 39.37
CA PRO A 199 -24.70 -18.27 40.39
C PRO A 199 -23.99 -19.54 40.87
N LEU A 200 -23.65 -19.54 42.16
CA LEU A 200 -23.10 -20.69 42.87
C LEU A 200 -23.88 -21.95 42.47
N PRO A 201 -23.23 -23.08 42.21
CA PRO A 201 -23.95 -24.34 42.07
C PRO A 201 -24.68 -24.58 43.39
N SER A 202 -26.02 -24.54 43.34
CA SER A 202 -26.88 -24.92 44.44
C SER A 202 -26.43 -26.29 44.96
N PRO A 203 -26.24 -26.49 46.27
CA PRO A 203 -25.82 -27.79 46.78
C PRO A 203 -26.92 -28.80 46.47
N ALA A 204 -26.64 -29.71 45.54
CA ALA A 204 -27.48 -30.85 45.29
C ALA A 204 -27.61 -31.63 46.61
N ALA A 205 -28.85 -31.79 47.06
CA ALA A 205 -29.16 -32.57 48.24
C ALA A 205 -28.53 -33.97 48.11
N LEU A 206 -27.76 -34.34 49.12
CA LEU A 206 -27.24 -35.69 49.34
C LEU A 206 -28.42 -36.68 49.43
N ILE A 207 -28.79 -37.31 48.32
CA ILE A 207 -29.60 -38.53 48.37
C ILE A 207 -28.65 -39.68 48.69
N ARG A 208 -28.56 -39.97 49.99
CA ARG A 208 -27.95 -41.18 50.53
C ARG A 208 -28.80 -42.37 50.09
N THR A 209 -28.30 -43.22 49.20
CA THR A 209 -28.90 -44.55 48.95
C THR A 209 -27.82 -45.60 49.17
N VAL A 210 -28.12 -46.51 50.09
CA VAL A 210 -27.25 -47.57 50.59
C VAL A 210 -27.47 -48.83 49.73
N GLY A 211 -26.43 -49.26 49.00
CA GLY A 211 -26.13 -50.64 48.54
C GLY A 211 -27.17 -51.44 47.72
N PRO A 212 -26.83 -52.66 47.20
CA PRO A 212 -25.56 -53.37 47.34
C PRO A 212 -24.91 -53.81 46.00
N SER A 213 -23.68 -54.28 46.17
CA SER A 213 -22.74 -54.89 45.22
C SER A 213 -23.30 -56.12 44.49
N LEU A 214 -23.09 -56.21 43.17
CA LEU A 214 -22.99 -57.48 42.45
C LEU A 214 -21.93 -57.40 41.36
N SER A 215 -20.92 -58.25 41.51
CA SER A 215 -19.82 -58.53 40.58
C SER A 215 -20.35 -59.09 39.26
N PHE A 216 -19.84 -58.61 38.13
CA PHE A 216 -20.04 -59.27 36.84
C PHE A 216 -18.71 -59.69 36.23
N VAL A 217 -18.64 -60.98 35.90
CA VAL A 217 -17.49 -61.74 35.41
C VAL A 217 -17.40 -61.62 33.88
N ALA A 218 -16.20 -61.42 33.36
CA ALA A 218 -15.90 -61.43 31.93
C ALA A 218 -15.88 -62.86 31.35
N PRO A 219 -16.18 -63.04 30.06
CA PRO A 219 -15.69 -64.18 29.29
C PRO A 219 -14.71 -63.78 28.19
N THR A 220 -13.91 -64.78 27.86
CA THR A 220 -12.61 -64.80 27.19
C THR A 220 -12.71 -64.82 25.65
N THR A 221 -11.62 -64.38 25.02
CA THR A 221 -11.12 -64.43 23.62
C THR A 221 -11.51 -65.67 22.76
N PRO A 222 -11.37 -65.69 21.40
CA PRO A 222 -10.13 -65.36 20.65
C PRO A 222 -10.22 -64.75 19.23
N SER A 223 -9.12 -64.10 18.80
CA SER A 223 -8.74 -63.78 17.40
C SER A 223 -8.38 -65.04 16.59
N PRO A 224 -8.25 -65.06 15.23
CA PRO A 224 -7.16 -64.39 14.46
C PRO A 224 -7.55 -64.08 12.96
N PRO A 225 -6.64 -63.93 11.97
CA PRO A 225 -5.28 -63.37 11.93
C PRO A 225 -5.11 -62.20 10.93
N ILE A 226 -3.92 -61.58 10.99
CA ILE A 226 -3.36 -60.61 10.05
C ILE A 226 -2.79 -61.35 8.83
N THR A 227 -3.09 -60.89 7.60
CA THR A 227 -2.27 -61.13 6.40
C THR A 227 -2.24 -59.87 5.53
N ALA A 228 -1.07 -59.60 4.98
CA ALA A 228 -0.64 -58.35 4.37
C ALA A 228 -1.06 -58.14 2.89
N SER A 229 -1.03 -56.86 2.51
CA SER A 229 -0.51 -56.32 1.23
C SER A 229 -1.46 -56.04 0.05
N ALA A 230 -1.22 -54.85 -0.52
CA ALA A 230 -1.39 -54.40 -1.91
C ALA A 230 -2.75 -53.84 -2.41
N ASP A 231 -2.78 -52.52 -2.60
CA ASP A 231 -3.52 -51.79 -3.66
C ASP A 231 -2.84 -52.00 -5.04
N PRO A 232 -3.43 -51.59 -6.19
CA PRO A 232 -4.72 -51.93 -6.80
C PRO A 232 -4.52 -52.37 -8.30
N PRO A 233 -5.57 -52.68 -9.10
CA PRO A 233 -5.86 -51.85 -10.29
C PRO A 233 -7.35 -51.84 -10.76
N PRO A 234 -7.71 -51.02 -11.78
CA PRO A 234 -9.09 -50.61 -12.04
C PRO A 234 -9.82 -51.49 -13.07
N SER A 235 -11.16 -51.42 -13.04
CA SER A 235 -12.05 -52.09 -13.99
C SER A 235 -12.72 -51.11 -14.97
N PRO A 236 -13.14 -51.57 -16.17
CA PRO A 236 -13.04 -50.81 -17.42
C PRO A 236 -14.37 -50.38 -18.06
N LEU A 237 -14.22 -49.44 -19.01
CA LEU A 237 -14.91 -49.28 -20.30
C LEU A 237 -16.45 -49.22 -20.37
N LEU A 238 -16.94 -48.08 -20.87
CA LEU A 238 -17.84 -48.09 -22.03
C LEU A 238 -17.41 -47.07 -23.08
N LEU A 239 -17.38 -47.57 -24.31
CA LEU A 239 -16.94 -46.97 -25.56
C LEU A 239 -18.16 -46.39 -26.28
N ALA A 240 -18.06 -45.18 -26.82
CA ALA A 240 -18.83 -44.76 -28.00
C ALA A 240 -18.10 -43.62 -28.73
N SER A 241 -18.15 -43.69 -30.06
CA SER A 241 -17.14 -43.24 -31.01
C SER A 241 -17.34 -41.84 -31.60
N VAL A 242 -16.19 -41.22 -31.95
CA VAL A 242 -15.85 -40.52 -33.22
C VAL A 242 -16.65 -39.25 -33.60
N ILE A 243 -15.94 -38.12 -33.76
CA ILE A 243 -15.62 -37.47 -35.06
C ILE A 243 -14.41 -36.54 -34.88
N ASN A 244 -13.49 -36.66 -35.84
CA ASN A 244 -12.20 -36.02 -35.97
C ASN A 244 -12.35 -34.61 -36.60
N SER A 245 -11.63 -33.60 -36.12
CA SER A 245 -11.46 -32.31 -36.82
C SER A 245 -10.16 -31.65 -36.39
N HIS A 246 -9.07 -32.01 -37.07
CA HIS A 246 -7.78 -31.30 -37.00
C HIS A 246 -7.87 -29.97 -37.76
N THR A 247 -7.56 -28.86 -37.10
CA THR A 247 -7.17 -27.60 -37.75
C THR A 247 -5.65 -27.41 -37.62
N PRO A 248 -4.90 -27.13 -38.70
CA PRO A 248 -3.45 -26.98 -38.64
C PRO A 248 -3.04 -25.58 -38.18
N VAL A 249 -1.97 -25.52 -37.38
CA VAL A 249 -1.19 -24.32 -37.05
C VAL A 249 -0.28 -23.96 -38.23
N PRO A 250 -0.21 -22.69 -38.70
CA PRO A 250 0.74 -22.29 -39.73
C PRO A 250 2.08 -21.86 -39.11
N SER A 251 3.17 -22.45 -39.62
CA SER A 251 4.57 -22.08 -39.35
C SER A 251 4.96 -20.80 -40.11
N PRO A 252 5.88 -19.97 -39.58
CA PRO A 252 6.39 -18.78 -40.28
C PRO A 252 7.43 -19.11 -41.36
N PRO A 253 7.52 -18.31 -42.45
CA PRO A 253 8.47 -18.54 -43.55
C PRO A 253 9.90 -18.03 -43.23
N PRO A 254 10.93 -18.54 -43.94
CA PRO A 254 12.33 -18.16 -43.74
C PRO A 254 12.70 -16.82 -44.37
N ALA A 255 13.62 -16.11 -43.72
CA ALA A 255 14.17 -14.82 -44.16
C ALA A 255 15.07 -14.96 -45.41
N HIS A 256 14.87 -14.09 -46.39
CA HIS A 256 15.77 -13.87 -47.53
C HIS A 256 16.87 -12.83 -47.18
N PRO A 257 18.04 -12.87 -47.85
CA PRO A 257 19.17 -12.00 -47.54
C PRO A 257 18.93 -10.56 -48.03
N VAL A 258 19.10 -9.59 -47.13
CA VAL A 258 19.08 -8.16 -47.44
C VAL A 258 20.31 -7.78 -48.25
N THR A 259 20.07 -7.31 -49.48
CA THR A 259 21.06 -6.67 -50.34
C THR A 259 21.30 -5.24 -49.84
N SER A 260 22.57 -4.92 -49.63
CA SER A 260 23.07 -3.60 -49.22
C SER A 260 22.60 -2.49 -50.18
N ARG A 261 21.79 -1.56 -49.67
CA ARG A 261 21.51 -0.28 -50.34
C ARG A 261 22.17 0.83 -49.55
N HIS A 262 22.99 1.59 -50.27
CA HIS A 262 23.79 2.70 -49.81
C HIS A 262 22.90 3.84 -49.28
N CYS A 263 23.21 4.35 -48.09
CA CYS A 263 22.70 5.64 -47.61
C CYS A 263 23.57 6.78 -48.20
N PRO A 264 22.98 7.86 -48.72
CA PRO A 264 23.72 9.09 -48.97
C PRO A 264 24.00 9.84 -47.65
N ALA A 265 25.15 10.53 -47.63
CA ALA A 265 25.71 11.23 -46.46
C ALA A 265 24.83 12.41 -45.95
N PRO A 266 24.93 12.79 -44.67
CA PRO A 266 24.19 13.92 -44.11
C PRO A 266 24.85 15.27 -44.46
N VAL A 267 24.02 16.22 -44.89
CA VAL A 267 24.36 17.64 -45.08
C VAL A 267 24.37 18.35 -43.72
N PRO A 268 25.36 19.22 -43.41
CA PRO A 268 25.38 19.96 -42.14
C PRO A 268 24.39 21.15 -42.14
N PRO A 269 23.83 21.53 -40.98
CA PRO A 269 22.90 22.65 -40.87
C PRO A 269 23.61 24.02 -40.87
N PRO A 270 22.93 25.11 -41.31
CA PRO A 270 23.51 26.46 -41.31
C PRO A 270 23.44 27.13 -39.93
N SER A 271 24.50 27.88 -39.61
CA SER A 271 24.64 28.71 -38.41
C SER A 271 23.69 29.92 -38.43
N VAL A 272 22.96 30.15 -37.33
CA VAL A 272 22.13 31.36 -37.13
C VAL A 272 22.80 32.27 -36.08
N PRO A 273 22.85 33.60 -36.28
CA PRO A 273 23.53 34.52 -35.37
C PRO A 273 22.67 34.92 -34.16
N SER A 274 23.31 35.06 -33.01
CA SER A 274 22.77 35.58 -31.75
C SER A 274 22.44 37.08 -31.85
N HIS A 275 21.25 37.49 -31.42
CA HIS A 275 20.95 38.87 -31.04
C HIS A 275 20.25 38.94 -29.66
N PRO A 276 20.44 40.04 -28.91
CA PRO A 276 20.26 40.09 -27.46
C PRO A 276 18.84 40.48 -27.02
N SER A 277 18.44 40.00 -25.85
CA SER A 277 17.27 40.50 -25.11
C SER A 277 17.48 41.95 -24.63
N PRO A 278 16.47 42.82 -24.67
CA PRO A 278 16.47 44.04 -23.88
C PRO A 278 15.96 43.75 -22.46
N ALA A 279 16.75 44.19 -21.49
CA ALA A 279 16.38 44.41 -20.10
C ALA A 279 15.21 45.43 -20.05
N ALA A 280 14.16 45.12 -19.29
CA ALA A 280 13.92 45.63 -17.94
C ALA A 280 13.64 47.13 -17.87
N ASP A 281 12.38 47.48 -17.63
CA ASP A 281 11.97 48.61 -16.79
C ASP A 281 10.50 48.42 -16.41
N LEU A 282 10.24 48.04 -15.15
CA LEU A 282 9.47 48.87 -14.21
C LEU A 282 9.44 48.17 -12.85
N ALA A 283 10.37 48.58 -11.99
CA ALA A 283 10.41 48.22 -10.59
C ALA A 283 9.23 48.89 -9.84
N THR A 284 8.48 48.11 -9.06
CA THR A 284 7.73 48.63 -7.92
C THR A 284 8.18 47.90 -6.65
N HIS A 285 8.55 48.71 -5.67
CA HIS A 285 9.19 48.41 -4.39
C HIS A 285 8.48 47.36 -3.52
N VAL A 286 9.23 46.38 -3.00
CA VAL A 286 8.92 45.57 -1.80
C VAL A 286 10.24 45.41 -1.01
N PRO A 287 10.27 45.58 0.33
CA PRO A 287 11.52 45.78 1.05
C PRO A 287 12.36 44.50 1.19
N ASP A 288 13.65 44.75 1.00
CA ASP A 288 14.86 44.03 1.35
C ASP A 288 14.74 42.95 2.45
N VAL A 289 14.85 41.68 2.04
CA VAL A 289 15.43 40.63 2.88
C VAL A 289 16.76 40.30 2.22
N THR A 290 17.82 40.88 2.78
CA THR A 290 19.20 40.68 2.41
C THR A 290 19.51 39.20 2.19
N HIS A 291 20.01 38.88 1.00
CA HIS A 291 20.62 37.59 0.69
C HIS A 291 21.76 37.34 1.68
N VAL A 292 21.55 36.46 2.66
CA VAL A 292 22.61 36.06 3.60
C VAL A 292 23.58 35.15 2.84
N SER A 293 24.61 35.74 2.26
CA SER A 293 25.79 35.06 1.71
C SER A 293 26.66 34.52 2.86
N GLY A 294 26.19 33.48 3.55
CA GLY A 294 26.92 32.83 4.62
C GLY A 294 26.23 31.59 5.19
N CYS A 295 26.88 30.92 6.13
CA CYS A 295 26.40 29.71 6.78
C CYS A 295 25.01 29.91 7.39
N HIS A 296 24.03 29.10 6.98
CA HIS A 296 22.69 29.16 7.59
C HIS A 296 22.66 28.82 9.08
N TYR A 297 23.69 28.15 9.60
CA TYR A 297 23.77 27.82 11.03
C TYR A 297 24.35 28.94 11.87
N CYS A 298 25.62 29.34 11.64
CA CYS A 298 26.32 30.35 12.44
C CYS A 298 26.37 31.76 11.82
N GLY A 299 25.84 31.95 10.61
CA GLY A 299 25.85 33.22 9.90
C GLY A 299 27.19 33.63 9.28
N LYS A 300 28.28 32.90 9.51
CA LYS A 300 29.62 33.25 9.00
C LYS A 300 29.78 32.92 7.49
N PRO A 301 30.46 33.76 6.71
CA PRO A 301 30.63 33.54 5.26
C PRO A 301 31.58 32.38 4.91
N ASP A 302 32.49 32.00 5.81
CA ASP A 302 33.60 31.09 5.52
C ASP A 302 33.28 29.60 5.75
N CYS A 303 32.01 29.26 6.00
CA CYS A 303 31.62 27.86 6.19
C CYS A 303 30.19 27.60 5.71
N TRP A 304 29.86 26.33 5.51
CA TRP A 304 28.51 25.88 5.16
C TRP A 304 27.93 25.03 6.27
N ILE A 305 26.60 24.98 6.36
CA ILE A 305 25.88 24.24 7.40
C ILE A 305 26.25 22.74 7.47
N ARG A 306 26.73 22.15 6.36
CA ARG A 306 27.19 20.75 6.34
C ARG A 306 28.48 20.56 7.16
N ASP A 307 29.42 21.48 7.03
CA ASP A 307 30.77 21.39 7.63
C ASP A 307 31.06 22.54 8.60
N CYS A 308 30.01 23.09 9.21
CA CYS A 308 30.13 24.21 10.13
C CYS A 308 30.73 23.73 11.48
N PRO A 309 31.86 24.30 11.93
CA PRO A 309 32.51 23.89 13.18
C PRO A 309 31.64 24.17 14.41
N GLU A 310 30.85 25.25 14.37
CA GLU A 310 29.91 25.58 15.45
C GLU A 310 28.73 24.60 15.50
N ALA A 311 28.23 24.17 14.33
CA ALA A 311 27.18 23.15 14.28
C ALA A 311 27.70 21.80 14.80
N GLN A 312 28.96 21.46 14.56
CA GLN A 312 29.58 20.24 15.07
C GLN A 312 29.77 20.32 16.59
N HIS A 313 30.21 21.47 17.11
CA HIS A 313 30.33 21.70 18.55
C HIS A 313 28.98 21.58 19.25
N ASP A 314 27.93 22.22 18.72
CA ASP A 314 26.59 22.21 19.33
C ASP A 314 25.89 20.85 19.22
N VAL A 315 26.29 20.01 18.24
CA VAL A 315 25.90 18.59 18.18
C VAL A 315 26.65 17.77 19.23
N ALA A 316 27.94 18.04 19.44
CA ALA A 316 28.74 17.35 20.44
C ALA A 316 28.32 17.68 21.87
N THR A 317 27.89 18.93 22.13
CA THR A 317 27.35 19.36 23.44
C THR A 317 25.88 18.97 23.65
N GLY A 318 25.22 18.43 22.62
CA GLY A 318 23.86 17.90 22.72
C GLY A 318 22.74 18.93 22.61
N LEU A 319 23.03 20.17 22.16
CA LEU A 319 22.01 21.19 21.86
C LEU A 319 21.30 20.88 20.53
N CYS A 320 22.05 20.32 19.58
CA CYS A 320 21.56 19.91 18.27
C CYS A 320 21.83 18.44 17.99
N ARG A 321 21.15 17.89 16.98
CA ARG A 321 21.42 16.56 16.43
C ARG A 321 21.34 16.63 14.90
N ARG A 322 22.23 15.91 14.22
CA ARG A 322 22.09 15.63 12.78
C ARG A 322 21.23 14.39 12.59
N ARG A 323 20.13 14.51 11.82
CA ARG A 323 19.35 13.36 11.37
C ARG A 323 20.08 12.63 10.23
N LEU A 324 19.60 11.42 9.91
CA LEU A 324 20.11 10.58 8.82
C LEU A 324 20.00 11.25 7.44
N ASP A 325 19.06 12.19 7.28
CA ASP A 325 18.89 13.01 6.07
C ASP A 325 19.88 14.19 5.99
N GLY A 326 20.82 14.30 6.93
CA GLY A 326 21.83 15.34 7.00
C GLY A 326 21.35 16.69 7.54
N ARG A 327 20.06 16.82 7.91
CA ARG A 327 19.51 18.07 8.47
C ARG A 327 19.81 18.22 9.95
N LEU A 328 20.03 19.46 10.37
CA LEU A 328 20.24 19.83 11.77
C LEU A 328 18.89 20.09 12.45
N VAL A 329 18.65 19.39 13.55
CA VAL A 329 17.45 19.51 14.40
C VAL A 329 17.87 19.76 15.85
N LEU A 330 16.94 20.24 16.68
CA LEU A 330 17.15 20.35 18.13
C LEU A 330 17.40 18.96 18.75
N SER A 331 17.91 18.94 19.98
CA SER A 331 18.12 17.73 20.77
C SER A 331 16.87 16.82 20.86
N ASP A 332 15.69 17.42 20.94
CA ASP A 332 14.36 16.74 20.93
C ASP A 332 13.93 16.23 19.55
N GLY A 333 14.74 16.42 18.51
CA GLY A 333 14.47 15.96 17.15
C GLY A 333 13.50 16.83 16.34
N ARG A 334 13.01 17.95 16.90
CA ARG A 334 12.19 18.95 16.20
C ARG A 334 13.06 19.90 15.36
N PHE A 335 12.50 20.40 14.27
CA PHE A 335 13.18 21.42 13.45
C PHE A 335 13.26 22.75 14.20
N VAL A 336 14.39 23.46 14.04
CA VAL A 336 14.60 24.80 14.60
C VAL A 336 13.57 25.76 13.99
N PRO A 337 12.62 26.32 14.79
CA PRO A 337 11.56 27.16 14.27
C PRO A 337 12.11 28.46 13.68
N ARG A 338 11.67 28.83 12.46
CA ARG A 338 12.06 30.10 11.83
C ARG A 338 11.34 31.32 12.41
N SER A 339 10.31 31.10 13.22
CA SER A 339 9.52 32.14 13.87
C SER A 339 10.20 32.75 15.09
N LEU A 340 11.28 32.14 15.61
CA LEU A 340 12.03 32.69 16.73
C LEU A 340 12.97 33.81 16.25
N PRO A 341 13.10 34.90 17.01
CA PRO A 341 14.02 35.99 16.68
C PRO A 341 15.46 35.45 16.67
N GLY A 342 16.25 35.88 15.69
CA GLY A 342 17.62 35.41 15.49
C GLY A 342 18.00 35.52 14.03
N SER A 343 19.25 35.84 13.75
CA SER A 343 19.78 36.05 12.39
C SER A 343 20.20 34.74 11.73
N CYS A 344 20.66 33.78 12.53
CA CYS A 344 21.11 32.46 12.09
C CYS A 344 20.40 31.36 12.89
N MET A 345 20.50 30.10 12.47
CA MET A 345 19.86 29.01 13.21
C MET A 345 20.45 28.83 14.62
N ARG A 346 21.75 29.13 14.82
CA ARG A 346 22.41 29.02 16.12
C ARG A 346 21.80 29.94 17.18
N ASP A 347 21.38 31.14 16.78
CA ASP A 347 20.69 32.09 17.68
C ASP A 347 19.34 31.56 18.21
N ARG A 348 18.84 30.46 17.63
CA ARG A 348 17.50 29.91 17.87
C ARG A 348 17.53 28.48 18.46
N VAL A 349 18.72 27.98 18.79
CA VAL A 349 18.99 26.62 19.30
C VAL A 349 19.18 26.64 20.81
#